data_AF-A0A538ELA8-F1
#
_entry.id   AF-A0A538ELA8-F1
#
_cell.length_a   1.000
_cell.length_b   1.000
_cell.length_c   1.000
_cell.angle_alpha   90.00
_cell.angle_beta   90.00
_cell.angle_gamma   90.00
#
_symmetry.space_group_name_H-M   'P 1'
#
loop_
_entity.id
_entity.type
_entity.pdbx_description
1 polymer ?
#
loop_
_entity_poly.entity_id
_entity_poly.type
_entity_poly.pdbx_seq_one_letter_code
_entity_poly.pdbx_strand_id
1 'polypeptide(L)'
;MSDRVRLWLEHTRDGYRLRDAATEEPVSHDDPRIRVIKLAGVSYRLDALQDDGFQPGRRLALVPEPQNEHDPNAIGIWDVEERVQAGYVPAEIAARIDGDAWQAVALLAFYEGDRRVGLRVLLAPKDAWIGAPRA
;
A
#
# COMPACT_ATOMS: atom_id res chain seq x y z
N MET A 1 -19.16 3.55 18.71
CA MET A 1 -18.67 4.32 17.57
C MET A 1 -17.20 4.00 17.45
N SER A 2 -16.80 3.21 16.46
CA SER A 2 -15.37 2.96 16.25
C SER A 2 -14.82 4.23 15.61
N ASP A 3 -13.88 4.91 16.26
CA ASP A 3 -13.26 6.08 15.68
C ASP A 3 -12.55 5.66 14.39
N ARG A 4 -13.08 6.16 13.26
CA ARG A 4 -12.53 5.98 11.92
C ARG A 4 -11.04 6.30 11.97
N VAL A 5 -10.20 5.42 11.43
CA VAL A 5 -8.75 5.66 11.34
C VAL A 5 -8.51 6.92 10.51
N ARG A 6 -7.75 7.89 11.03
CA ARG A 6 -7.41 9.14 10.35
C ARG A 6 -5.91 9.34 10.34
N LEU A 7 -5.31 9.35 9.17
CA LEU A 7 -3.85 9.41 9.00
C LEU A 7 -3.42 10.58 8.14
N TRP A 8 -2.35 11.25 8.53
CA TRP A 8 -1.58 12.13 7.66
C TRP A 8 -0.38 11.39 7.08
N LEU A 9 -0.10 11.66 5.81
CA LEU A 9 1.16 11.29 5.18
C LEU A 9 2.13 12.46 5.36
N GLU A 10 3.14 12.26 6.20
CA GLU A 10 4.21 13.25 6.40
C GLU A 10 5.36 12.96 5.45
N HIS A 11 5.73 13.95 4.63
CA HIS A 11 6.79 13.78 3.64
C HIS A 11 8.14 13.55 4.33
N THR A 12 8.91 12.61 3.77
CA THR A 12 10.29 12.32 4.17
C THR A 12 11.17 12.27 2.93
N ARG A 13 12.48 12.12 3.12
CA ARG A 13 13.45 12.06 1.99
C ARG A 13 13.08 11.01 0.94
N ASP A 14 12.59 9.85 1.37
CA ASP A 14 12.46 8.67 0.51
C ASP A 14 11.00 8.23 0.30
N GLY A 15 10.03 8.92 0.91
CA GLY A 15 8.60 8.58 0.87
C GLY A 15 7.83 9.22 2.03
N TYR A 16 6.93 8.46 2.68
CA TYR A 16 6.03 8.98 3.71
C TYR A 16 6.11 8.23 5.04
N ARG A 17 5.98 8.98 6.14
CA ARG A 17 5.65 8.46 7.48
C ARG A 17 4.20 8.74 7.80
N LEU A 18 3.67 7.99 8.77
CA LEU A 18 2.29 8.09 9.20
C LEU A 18 2.22 8.88 10.50
N ARG A 19 1.26 9.82 10.59
CA ARG A 19 0.87 10.46 11.85
C ARG A 19 -0.63 10.33 12.05
N ASP A 20 -1.05 10.12 13.29
CA ASP A 20 -2.47 10.13 13.64
C ASP A 20 -3.00 11.56 13.50
N ALA A 21 -4.12 11.73 12.79
CA ALA A 21 -4.63 13.06 12.50
C ALA A 21 -5.27 13.77 13.70
N ALA A 22 -5.63 13.02 14.75
CA ALA A 22 -6.22 13.58 15.95
C ALA A 22 -5.16 13.97 16.98
N THR A 23 -4.14 13.13 17.18
CA THR A 23 -3.11 13.37 18.20
C THR A 23 -1.84 13.99 17.64
N GLU A 24 -1.67 13.98 16.31
CA GLU A 24 -0.41 14.27 15.64
C GLU A 24 0.73 13.33 16.07
N GLU A 25 0.48 12.21 16.75
CA GLU A 25 1.57 11.31 17.12
C GLU A 25 2.01 10.47 15.91
N PRO A 26 3.31 10.13 15.79
CA PRO A 26 3.77 9.17 14.80
C PRO A 26 3.07 7.81 14.98
N VAL A 27 2.60 7.23 13.87
CA VAL A 27 1.98 5.90 13.85
C VAL A 27 3.02 4.88 13.40
N SER A 28 3.28 3.89 14.25
CA SER A 28 4.19 2.79 13.93
C SER A 28 3.64 1.92 12.81
N HIS A 29 4.52 1.28 12.04
CA HIS A 29 4.13 0.26 11.05
C HIS A 29 3.45 -0.97 11.67
N ASP A 30 3.69 -1.22 12.97
CA ASP A 30 3.08 -2.30 13.74
C ASP A 30 1.75 -1.90 14.41
N ASP A 31 1.23 -0.70 14.13
CA ASP A 31 -0.05 -0.25 14.67
C ASP A 31 -1.18 -1.21 14.25
N PRO A 32 -1.95 -1.77 15.20
CA PRO A 32 -2.91 -2.84 14.91
C PRO A 32 -4.06 -2.39 13.99
N ARG A 33 -4.31 -1.09 13.86
CA ARG A 33 -5.37 -0.50 13.04
C ARG A 33 -5.07 -0.51 11.54
N ILE A 34 -3.81 -0.72 11.17
CA ILE A 34 -3.34 -0.71 9.78
C ILE A 34 -2.46 -1.93 9.49
N ARG A 35 -2.02 -2.08 8.24
CA ARG A 35 -0.92 -2.97 7.88
C ARG A 35 0.05 -2.21 6.98
N VAL A 36 1.34 -2.31 7.25
CA VAL A 36 2.38 -1.80 6.37
C VAL A 36 3.17 -2.98 5.83
N ILE A 37 3.05 -3.22 4.52
CA ILE A 37 3.58 -4.41 3.87
C ILE A 37 4.69 -4.06 2.88
N LYS A 38 5.59 -5.01 2.63
CA LYS A 38 6.45 -4.98 1.44
C LYS A 38 5.71 -5.71 0.32
N LEU A 39 5.61 -5.08 -0.84
CA LEU A 39 4.97 -5.65 -2.01
C LEU A 39 5.65 -6.99 -2.41
N ALA A 40 4.86 -8.03 -2.65
CA ALA A 40 5.33 -9.35 -3.05
C ALA A 40 5.36 -9.50 -4.58
N GLY A 41 6.20 -10.41 -5.09
CA GLY A 41 6.28 -10.73 -6.52
C GLY A 41 6.92 -9.64 -7.41
N VAL A 42 7.48 -8.59 -6.81
CA VAL A 42 8.01 -7.42 -7.52
C VAL A 42 9.11 -7.76 -8.53
N SER A 43 9.95 -8.76 -8.24
CA SER A 43 11.01 -9.19 -9.14
C SER A 43 10.52 -9.65 -10.51
N TYR A 44 9.27 -10.14 -10.60
CA TYR A 44 8.63 -10.54 -11.86
C TYR A 44 7.96 -9.36 -12.59
N ARG A 45 7.92 -8.18 -11.96
CA ARG A 45 7.17 -7.00 -12.40
C ARG A 45 8.02 -5.72 -12.34
N LEU A 46 9.34 -5.83 -12.46
CA LEU A 46 10.25 -4.69 -12.33
C LEU A 46 9.98 -3.57 -13.34
N ASP A 47 9.59 -3.89 -14.57
CA ASP A 47 9.29 -2.86 -15.57
C ASP A 47 7.95 -2.16 -15.27
N ALA A 48 6.92 -2.93 -14.92
CA ALA A 48 5.63 -2.40 -14.47
C ALA A 48 5.76 -1.49 -13.24
N LEU A 49 6.63 -1.85 -12.30
CA LEU A 49 6.89 -1.10 -11.08
C LEU A 49 7.47 0.31 -11.35
N GLN A 50 8.03 0.57 -12.53
CA GLN A 50 8.56 1.91 -12.86
C GLN A 50 7.46 2.93 -13.18
N ASP A 51 6.20 2.52 -13.36
CA ASP A 51 5.09 3.43 -13.64
C ASP A 51 4.92 4.48 -12.51
N ASP A 52 4.55 5.69 -12.92
CA ASP A 52 4.34 6.82 -12.02
C ASP A 52 3.16 6.62 -11.06
N GLY A 53 2.23 5.72 -11.40
CA GLY A 53 1.15 5.25 -10.55
C GLY A 53 1.64 4.60 -9.24
N PHE A 54 2.90 4.16 -9.18
CA PHE A 54 3.51 3.57 -7.99
C PHE A 54 4.48 4.51 -7.25
N GLN A 55 4.53 5.80 -7.60
CA GLN A 55 5.29 6.77 -6.80
C GLN A 55 4.74 6.83 -5.36
N PRO A 56 5.60 7.05 -4.33
CA PRO A 56 5.13 7.30 -2.98
C PRO A 56 4.03 8.37 -2.92
N GLY A 57 3.00 8.14 -2.12
CA GLY A 57 1.81 8.98 -1.96
C GLY A 57 0.67 8.64 -2.92
N ARG A 58 0.92 7.84 -3.97
CA ARG A 58 -0.14 7.40 -4.89
C ARG A 58 -1.06 6.38 -4.24
N ARG A 59 -2.37 6.50 -4.53
CA ARG A 59 -3.35 5.46 -4.25
C ARG A 59 -3.12 4.28 -5.17
N LEU A 60 -3.39 3.09 -4.67
CA LEU A 60 -3.25 1.82 -5.39
C LEU A 60 -4.58 1.08 -5.35
N ALA A 61 -4.86 0.32 -6.40
CA ALA A 61 -6.02 -0.57 -6.42
C ALA A 61 -5.65 -1.94 -5.84
N LEU A 62 -6.55 -2.48 -5.01
CA LEU A 62 -6.49 -3.84 -4.48
C LEU A 62 -7.49 -4.67 -5.27
N VAL A 63 -7.02 -5.65 -6.03
CA VAL A 63 -7.86 -6.46 -6.92
C VAL A 63 -7.81 -7.92 -6.46
N PRO A 64 -8.88 -8.45 -5.85
CA PRO A 64 -8.95 -9.87 -5.51
C PRO A 64 -8.91 -10.76 -6.76
N GLU A 65 -8.13 -11.84 -6.70
CA GLU A 65 -7.99 -12.83 -7.78
C GLU A 65 -8.43 -14.22 -7.30
N PRO A 66 -9.73 -14.46 -7.05
CA PRO A 66 -10.22 -15.73 -6.48
C PRO A 66 -9.99 -16.96 -7.38
N GLN A 67 -9.65 -16.74 -8.65
CA GLN A 67 -9.37 -17.76 -9.65
C GLN A 67 -7.86 -17.97 -9.87
N ASN A 68 -7.00 -17.30 -9.08
CA ASN A 68 -5.56 -17.46 -9.17
C ASN A 68 -5.16 -18.92 -8.87
N GLU A 69 -4.40 -19.53 -9.78
CA GLU A 69 -4.06 -20.95 -9.74
C GLU A 69 -3.16 -21.33 -8.55
N HIS A 70 -2.47 -20.36 -7.95
CA HIS A 70 -1.52 -20.57 -6.86
C HIS A 70 -2.10 -20.27 -5.49
N ASP A 71 -2.87 -19.18 -5.37
CA ASP A 71 -3.48 -18.74 -4.11
C ASP A 71 -4.86 -18.12 -4.37
N PRO A 72 -5.96 -18.77 -3.98
CA PRO A 72 -7.31 -18.21 -4.17
C PRO A 72 -7.57 -16.96 -3.31
N ASN A 73 -6.70 -16.63 -2.36
CA ASN A 73 -6.78 -15.38 -1.60
C ASN A 73 -5.88 -14.27 -2.19
N ALA A 74 -5.25 -14.49 -3.35
CA ALA A 74 -4.37 -13.51 -3.94
C ALA A 74 -5.08 -12.16 -4.14
N ILE A 75 -4.40 -11.08 -3.74
CA ILE A 75 -4.85 -9.71 -3.97
C ILE A 75 -3.75 -9.00 -4.74
N GLY A 76 -4.01 -8.70 -6.01
CA GLY A 76 -3.13 -7.92 -6.86
C GLY A 76 -3.07 -6.46 -6.40
N ILE A 77 -1.88 -5.87 -6.46
CA ILE A 77 -1.68 -4.43 -6.28
C ILE A 77 -1.41 -3.79 -7.63
N TRP A 78 -2.35 -2.95 -8.04
CA TRP A 78 -2.37 -2.24 -9.31
C TRP A 78 -2.25 -0.74 -9.09
N ASP A 79 -1.92 0.00 -10.15
CA ASP A 79 -2.14 1.44 -10.13
C ASP A 79 -3.63 1.76 -9.95
N VAL A 80 -3.96 2.98 -9.55
CA VAL A 80 -5.35 3.35 -9.20
C VAL A 80 -6.35 3.17 -10.35
N GLU A 81 -5.86 3.16 -11.59
CA GLU A 81 -6.67 2.99 -12.79
C GLU A 81 -6.72 1.53 -13.28
N GLU A 82 -6.12 0.59 -12.53
CA GLU A 82 -6.08 -0.85 -12.84
C GLU A 82 -5.48 -1.14 -14.23
N ARG A 83 -4.54 -0.30 -14.69
CA ARG A 83 -3.84 -0.44 -15.97
C ARG A 83 -2.65 -1.38 -15.88
N VAL A 84 -1.89 -1.29 -14.79
CA VAL A 84 -0.62 -1.98 -14.62
C VAL A 84 -0.55 -2.58 -13.21
N GLN A 85 -0.08 -3.82 -13.10
CA GLN A 85 0.09 -4.52 -11.82
C GLN A 85 1.56 -4.60 -11.44
N ALA A 86 1.88 -4.12 -10.23
CA ALA A 86 3.24 -4.11 -9.70
C ALA A 86 3.57 -5.33 -8.84
N GLY A 87 2.57 -6.07 -8.38
CA GLY A 87 2.77 -7.25 -7.54
C GLY A 87 1.52 -7.62 -6.74
N TYR A 88 1.73 -8.20 -5.56
CA TYR A 88 0.67 -8.73 -4.71
C TYR A 88 0.83 -8.32 -3.25
N VAL A 89 -0.28 -8.30 -2.52
CA VAL A 89 -0.27 -8.40 -1.06
C VAL A 89 0.42 -9.73 -0.68
N PRO A 90 1.34 -9.77 0.31
CA PRO A 90 1.90 -11.03 0.80
C PRO A 90 0.81 -12.03 1.19
N ALA A 91 0.96 -13.29 0.80
CA ALA A 91 -0.07 -14.31 0.93
C ALA A 91 -0.60 -14.47 2.37
N GLU A 92 0.29 -14.37 3.37
CA GLU A 92 -0.06 -14.47 4.79
C GLU A 92 -0.96 -13.31 5.27
N ILE A 93 -0.88 -12.16 4.61
CA ILE A 93 -1.74 -11.00 4.86
C ILE A 93 -3.02 -11.11 4.03
N ALA A 94 -2.90 -11.50 2.76
CA ALA A 94 -4.02 -11.63 1.84
C ALA A 94 -5.07 -12.63 2.37
N ALA A 95 -4.62 -13.76 2.93
CA ALA A 95 -5.49 -14.76 3.56
C ALA A 95 -6.22 -14.28 4.84
N ARG A 96 -5.88 -13.10 5.36
CA ARG A 96 -6.44 -12.54 6.62
C ARG A 96 -7.26 -11.28 6.41
N ILE A 97 -7.38 -10.79 5.18
CA ILE A 97 -8.11 -9.57 4.86
C ILE A 97 -9.11 -9.82 3.74
N ASP A 98 -10.23 -9.11 3.80
CA ASP A 98 -11.12 -8.95 2.66
C ASP A 98 -10.61 -7.78 1.82
N GLY A 99 -10.14 -8.01 0.60
CA GLY A 99 -9.59 -6.97 -0.27
C GLY A 99 -10.55 -5.78 -0.47
N ASP A 100 -11.86 -6.02 -0.48
CA ASP A 100 -12.88 -4.99 -0.67
C ASP A 100 -13.11 -4.10 0.55
N ALA A 101 -12.64 -4.52 1.73
CA ALA A 101 -12.75 -3.79 2.99
C ALA A 101 -11.54 -2.89 3.28
N TRP A 102 -10.52 -2.90 2.41
CA TRP A 102 -9.28 -2.15 2.58
C TRP A 102 -9.03 -1.17 1.43
N GLN A 103 -8.14 -0.20 1.66
CA GLN A 103 -7.59 0.70 0.65
C GLN A 103 -6.07 0.72 0.77
N ALA A 104 -5.38 1.04 -0.33
CA ALA A 104 -3.93 1.00 -0.39
C ALA A 104 -3.29 2.33 -0.83
N VAL A 105 -2.12 2.64 -0.26
CA VAL A 105 -1.28 3.79 -0.63
C VAL A 105 0.19 3.37 -0.68
N ALA A 106 0.90 3.76 -1.73
CA ALA A 106 2.34 3.65 -1.83
C ALA A 106 3.01 4.54 -0.76
N LEU A 107 3.74 3.98 0.21
CA LEU A 107 4.42 4.77 1.24
C LEU A 107 5.87 5.09 0.91
N LEU A 108 6.62 4.09 0.46
CA LEU A 108 8.07 4.19 0.28
C LEU A 108 8.48 3.32 -0.91
N ALA A 109 9.34 3.84 -1.76
CA ALA A 109 9.94 3.09 -2.85
C ALA A 109 11.40 2.74 -2.50
N PHE A 110 11.83 1.52 -2.85
CA PHE A 110 13.23 1.09 -2.75
C PHE A 110 13.85 1.17 -4.14
N TYR A 111 15.09 1.66 -4.22
CA TYR A 111 15.80 1.85 -5.49
C TYR A 111 17.14 1.14 -5.51
N GLU A 112 17.50 0.58 -6.67
CA GLU A 112 18.86 0.21 -7.04
C GLU A 112 19.25 1.03 -8.25
N GLY A 113 20.20 1.96 -8.07
CA GLY A 113 20.47 3.00 -9.07
C GLY A 113 19.25 3.91 -9.24
N ASP A 114 18.80 4.07 -10.48
CA ASP A 114 17.62 4.85 -10.87
C ASP A 114 16.33 4.01 -10.94
N ARG A 115 16.43 2.69 -10.76
CA ARG A 115 15.29 1.78 -10.90
C ARG A 115 14.63 1.48 -9.57
N ARG A 116 13.30 1.56 -9.53
CA ARG A 116 12.51 1.08 -8.40
C ARG A 116 12.60 -0.45 -8.37
N VAL A 117 12.96 -1.03 -7.24
CA VAL A 117 13.07 -2.49 -7.04
C VAL A 117 12.12 -3.02 -5.97
N GLY A 118 11.39 -2.13 -5.29
CA GLY A 118 10.42 -2.50 -4.27
C GLY A 118 9.51 -1.36 -3.90
N LEU A 119 8.40 -1.72 -3.25
CA LEU A 119 7.44 -0.79 -2.71
C LEU A 119 7.01 -1.23 -1.31
N ARG A 120 6.94 -0.28 -0.39
CA ARG A 120 6.23 -0.43 0.88
C ARG A 120 4.87 0.22 0.74
N VAL A 121 3.83 -0.50 1.11
CA VAL A 121 2.43 -0.11 0.91
C VAL A 121 1.73 -0.06 2.26
N LEU A 122 0.97 1.01 2.49
CA LEU A 122 -0.02 1.10 3.55
C LEU A 122 -1.30 0.40 3.08
N LEU A 123 -1.78 -0.55 3.86
CA LEU A 123 -3.17 -0.99 3.83
C LEU A 123 -3.87 -0.39 5.05
N ALA A 124 -4.97 0.31 4.81
CA ALA A 124 -5.85 0.82 5.86
C ALA A 124 -7.30 0.37 5.58
N PRO A 125 -8.18 0.34 6.59
CA PRO A 125 -9.61 0.16 6.35
C PRO A 125 -10.11 1.08 5.23
N LYS A 126 -11.03 0.61 4.40
CA LYS A 126 -11.56 1.38 3.25
C LYS A 126 -12.28 2.65 3.67
N ASP A 127 -12.85 2.62 4.87
CA ASP A 127 -13.41 3.80 5.49
C ASP A 127 -12.35 4.64 6.21
N ALA A 128 -11.06 4.30 6.27
CA ALA A 128 -10.06 5.21 6.83
C ALA A 128 -10.02 6.53 6.03
N TRP A 129 -9.74 7.62 6.72
CA TRP A 129 -9.40 8.89 6.07
C TRP A 129 -7.87 9.00 6.01
N ILE A 130 -7.33 9.23 4.82
CA ILE A 130 -5.91 9.41 4.58
C ILE A 130 -5.75 10.77 3.90
N GLY A 131 -5.15 11.70 4.62
CA GLY A 131 -4.91 13.06 4.14
C GLY A 131 -3.83 13.12 3.07
N ALA A 132 -3.89 14.16 2.24
CA ALA A 132 -2.83 14.46 1.30
C ALA A 132 -1.51 14.74 2.04
N PRO A 133 -0.35 14.46 1.41
CA PRO A 133 0.96 14.86 1.89
C PRO A 133 0.97 16.29 2.44
N ARG A 134 1.34 16.47 3.71
CA ARG A 134 1.72 17.79 4.23
C ARG A 134 3.21 18.02 3.91
N ALA A 135 3.52 19.21 3.39
CA ALA A 135 4.88 19.68 3.17
C ALA A 135 5.56 20.04 4.49
#